data_AF-A0A496UKQ4-F1
#
_entry.id   AF-A0A496UKQ4-F1
#
_cell.length_a   1.000
_cell.length_b   1.000
_cell.length_c   1.000
_cell.angle_alpha   90.00
_cell.angle_beta   90.00
_cell.angle_gamma   90.00
#
_symmetry.space_group_name_H-M   'P 1'
#
loop_
_entity.id
_entity.type
_entity.pdbx_description
1 polymer ?
#
loop_
_entity_poly.entity_id
_entity_poly.type
_entity_poly.pdbx_seq_one_letter_code
_entity_poly.pdbx_strand_id
1 'polypeptide(L)' 'MKKRTRKETILVTIGDVVINLVYYDRKEDEDLSVNDFDSAVEEGEITVLEMVEAFQKRLEDELGVHKGDKGHG' A
#
# COMPACT_ATOMS: atom_id res chain seq x y z
N MET A 1 27.91 -7.79 7.59
CA MET A 1 26.48 -7.40 7.54
C MET A 1 25.63 -8.66 7.44
N LYS A 2 24.55 -8.77 8.22
CA LYS A 2 23.64 -9.92 8.15
C LYS A 2 22.81 -9.82 6.86
N LYS A 3 22.74 -10.89 6.07
CA LYS A 3 21.93 -10.93 4.84
C LYS A 3 20.45 -10.95 5.22
N ARG A 4 19.64 -10.09 4.61
CA ARG A 4 18.18 -10.11 4.79
C ARG A 4 17.60 -11.41 4.24
N THR A 5 16.59 -11.93 4.93
CA THR A 5 15.70 -12.99 4.45
C THR A 5 14.77 -12.45 3.36
N ARG A 6 14.16 -13.36 2.57
CA ARG A 6 13.17 -12.98 1.55
C ARG A 6 11.99 -12.22 2.16
N LYS A 7 11.52 -12.64 3.34
CA LYS A 7 10.43 -11.96 4.07
C LYS A 7 10.82 -10.53 4.45
N GLU A 8 12.01 -10.34 4.99
CA GLU A 8 12.51 -9.00 5.35
C GLU A 8 12.67 -8.11 4.13
N THR A 9 13.15 -8.65 3.00
CA THR A 9 13.21 -7.88 1.75
C THR A 9 11.83 -7.43 1.29
N ILE A 10 10.83 -8.33 1.29
CA ILE A 10 9.45 -7.98 0.89
C ILE A 10 8.87 -6.89 1.80
N LEU A 11 9.04 -7.00 3.12
CA LEU A 11 8.54 -6.01 4.06
C LEU A 11 9.20 -4.64 3.88
N VAL A 12 10.51 -4.61 3.60
CA VAL A 12 11.20 -3.36 3.28
C VAL A 12 10.64 -2.75 2.00
N THR A 13 10.46 -3.55 0.95
CA THR A 13 9.89 -3.07 -0.31
C THR A 13 8.47 -2.50 -0.14
N ILE A 14 7.63 -3.12 0.69
CA ILE A 14 6.31 -2.57 1.01
C ILE A 14 6.45 -1.19 1.69
N GLY A 15 7.39 -1.05 2.64
CA GLY A 15 7.68 0.23 3.27
C GLY A 15 8.10 1.31 2.27
N ASP A 16 8.98 0.95 1.32
CA ASP A 16 9.43 1.87 0.27
C ASP A 16 8.26 2.34 -0.63
N VAL A 17 7.35 1.43 -1.00
CA VAL A 17 6.16 1.76 -1.80
C VAL A 17 5.22 2.70 -1.04
N VAL A 18 4.99 2.47 0.26
CA VAL A 18 4.14 3.35 1.09
C VAL A 18 4.76 4.75 1.19
N ILE A 19 6.07 4.83 1.39
CA ILE A 19 6.77 6.12 1.46
C ILE A 19 6.66 6.87 0.12
N ASN A 20 6.74 6.16 -1.01
CA ASN A 20 6.54 6.76 -2.33
C ASN A 20 5.13 7.29 -2.53
N LEU A 21 4.12 6.49 -2.17
CA LEU A 21 2.70 6.88 -2.24
C LEU A 21 2.42 8.16 -1.45
N VAL A 22 3.00 8.30 -0.25
CA VAL A 22 2.67 9.42 0.65
C VAL A 22 3.52 10.66 0.37
N TYR A 23 4.80 10.51 0.04
CA TYR A 23 5.73 11.64 0.08
C TYR A 23 6.55 11.88 -1.19
N TYR A 24 7.00 10.82 -1.87
CA TYR A 24 8.04 10.97 -2.90
C TYR A 24 7.50 11.09 -4.33
N ASP A 25 6.39 10.44 -4.71
CA ASP A 25 5.79 10.62 -6.04
C ASP A 25 4.92 11.89 -6.14
N ARG A 26 4.42 12.40 -5.00
CA ARG A 26 3.47 13.53 -4.96
C ARG A 26 4.10 14.92 -5.06
N LYS A 27 5.42 15.01 -5.15
CA LYS A 27 6.12 16.29 -5.39
C LYS A 27 6.11 16.70 -6.86
N GLU A 28 5.93 15.74 -7.77
CA GLU A 28 5.84 15.97 -9.21
C GLU A 28 4.45 15.64 -9.78
N ASP A 29 3.56 15.08 -8.96
CA ASP A 29 2.16 14.80 -9.33
C ASP A 29 1.30 16.08 -9.20
N GLU A 30 0.95 16.67 -10.34
CA GLU A 30 0.16 17.91 -10.41
C GLU A 30 -1.31 17.72 -9.96
N ASP A 31 -1.81 16.49 -9.93
CA ASP A 31 -3.22 16.19 -9.64
C ASP A 31 -3.50 15.91 -8.16
N LEU A 32 -2.49 15.48 -7.40
CA LEU A 32 -2.64 15.10 -5.99
C LEU A 32 -1.37 15.51 -5.21
N SER A 33 -1.31 16.74 -4.70
CA SER A 33 -0.15 17.22 -3.94
C SER A 33 -0.08 16.58 -2.54
N VAL A 34 1.08 16.56 -1.88
CA VAL A 34 1.20 16.02 -0.50
C VAL A 34 0.17 16.64 0.45
N ASN A 35 -0.08 17.95 0.33
CA ASN A 35 -1.05 18.64 1.18
C ASN A 35 -2.49 18.15 0.97
N ASP A 36 -2.86 17.81 -0.26
CA ASP A 36 -4.19 17.27 -0.56
C ASP A 36 -4.38 15.88 0.04
N PHE A 37 -3.30 15.09 0.19
CA PHE A 37 -3.39 13.79 0.86
C PHE A 37 -3.73 13.95 2.34
N ASP A 38 -2.93 14.77 3.02
CA ASP A 38 -3.04 14.95 4.46
C ASP A 38 -4.39 15.59 4.77
N SER A 39 -4.85 16.54 3.94
CA SER A 39 -6.16 17.17 4.08
C SER A 39 -7.30 16.16 3.85
N ALA A 40 -7.24 15.32 2.82
CA ALA A 40 -8.26 14.29 2.57
C ALA A 40 -8.37 13.28 3.74
N VAL A 41 -7.26 12.96 4.39
CA VAL A 41 -7.25 12.09 5.59
C VAL A 41 -7.81 12.84 6.81
N GLU A 42 -7.42 14.09 7.02
CA GLU A 42 -7.89 14.93 8.13
C GLU A 42 -9.39 15.26 8.04
N GLU A 43 -9.89 15.51 6.83
CA GLU A 43 -11.30 15.79 6.53
C GLU A 43 -12.16 14.52 6.50
N GLY A 44 -11.53 13.34 6.49
CA GLY A 44 -12.21 12.06 6.49
C GLY A 44 -12.79 11.65 5.14
N GLU A 45 -12.32 12.26 4.05
CA GLU A 45 -12.66 11.84 2.68
C GLU A 45 -12.13 10.44 2.36
N ILE A 46 -11.02 10.07 3.01
CA ILE A 46 -10.45 8.72 2.96
C ILE A 46 -9.82 8.36 4.31
N THR A 47 -10.00 7.12 4.73
CA THR A 47 -9.41 6.58 5.96
C THR A 47 -8.24 5.65 5.65
N VAL A 48 -7.32 5.51 6.61
CA VAL A 48 -6.22 4.52 6.51
C VAL A 48 -6.75 3.11 6.28
N LEU A 49 -7.91 2.77 6.85
CA LEU A 49 -8.52 1.45 6.67
C LEU A 49 -8.93 1.22 5.22
N GLU A 50 -9.59 2.18 4.57
CA GLU A 50 -9.98 2.09 3.16
C GLU A 50 -8.75 1.95 2.25
N MET A 51 -7.66 2.65 2.55
CA MET A 51 -6.40 2.50 1.82
C MET A 51 -5.82 1.09 1.98
N VAL A 52 -5.83 0.55 3.21
CA VAL A 52 -5.34 -0.81 3.49
C VAL A 52 -6.20 -1.86 2.79
N GLU A 53 -7.52 -1.71 2.81
CA GLU A 53 -8.46 -2.61 2.14
C GLU A 53 -8.26 -2.59 0.62
N ALA A 54 -8.09 -1.41 0.02
CA ALA A 54 -7.80 -1.25 -1.40
C ALA A 54 -6.45 -1.89 -1.77
N PHE A 55 -5.41 -1.66 -0.97
CA PHE A 55 -4.09 -2.25 -1.18
C PHE A 55 -4.13 -3.78 -1.06
N GLN A 56 -4.78 -4.31 -0.01
CA GLN A 56 -4.93 -5.74 0.21
C GLN A 56 -5.67 -6.38 -0.95
N LYS A 57 -6.81 -5.82 -1.38
CA LYS A 57 -7.59 -6.34 -2.50
C LYS A 57 -6.75 -6.37 -3.78
N ARG A 58 -6.03 -5.30 -4.09
CA ARG A 58 -5.18 -5.25 -5.28
C ARG A 58 -4.07 -6.31 -5.22
N LEU A 59 -3.44 -6.48 -4.07
CA LEU A 59 -2.40 -7.48 -3.87
C LEU A 59 -2.96 -8.91 -3.99
N GLU A 60 -4.13 -9.17 -3.42
CA GLU A 60 -4.86 -10.44 -3.55
C GLU A 60 -5.19 -10.75 -5.02
N ASP A 61 -5.70 -9.76 -5.77
CA ASP A 61 -6.04 -9.89 -7.19
C ASP A 61 -4.79 -10.21 -8.05
N GLU A 62 -3.69 -9.48 -7.87
CA GLU A 62 -2.44 -9.69 -8.63
C GLU A 62 -1.73 -11.00 -8.28
N LEU A 63 -1.89 -11.50 -7.05
CA LEU A 63 -1.36 -12.79 -6.61
C LEU A 63 -2.30 -13.97 -6.87
N GLY A 64 -3.53 -13.70 -7.32
CA GLY A 64 -4.57 -14.72 -7.49
C GLY A 64 -5.00 -15.38 -6.17
N VAL A 65 -4.87 -14.68 -5.05
CA VAL A 65 -5.23 -15.18 -3.71
C VAL A 65 -6.59 -14.63 -3.33
N HIS A 66 -7.66 -15.28 -3.79
CA HIS A 66 -9.02 -14.89 -3.40
C HIS A 66 -9.37 -15.52 -2.04
N LYS A 67 -9.87 -14.72 -1.10
CA LYS A 67 -10.53 -15.23 0.13
C LYS A 67 -11.79 -15.99 -0.26
N GLY A 68 -11.61 -17.25 -0.64
CA GLY A 68 -12.63 -18.16 -1.16
C GLY A 68 -12.17 -19.61 -1.27
N ASP A 69 -10.86 -19.87 -1.42
CA ASP A 69 -10.34 -21.25 -1.46
C ASP A 69 -10.18 -21.86 -0.05
N LYS A 70 -11.33 -22.21 0.54
CA LYS A 70 -11.39 -23.34 1.47
C LYS A 70 -11.53 -24.64 0.65
N GLY A 71 -10.40 -25.33 0.47
CA GLY A 71 -10.31 -26.76 0.09
C GLY A 71 -10.41 -27.02 -1.41
N HIS A 72 -9.78 -28.03 -2.00
CA HIS A 72 -9.32 -29.35 -1.54
C HIS A 72 -7.95 -29.62 -2.18
N GLY A 73 -6.99 -30.32 -1.57
CA GLY A 73 -7.02 -31.74 -1.21
C GLY A 73 -5.93 -32.44 -2.01
#